data_AF-A0A1W9ZV70-F1
#
_entry.id   AF-A0A1W9ZV70-F1
#
_cell.length_a   1.000
_cell.length_b   1.000
_cell.length_c   1.000
_cell.angle_alpha   90.00
_cell.angle_beta   90.00
_cell.angle_gamma   90.00
#
_symmetry.space_group_name_H-M   'P 1'
#
loop_
_entity.id
_entity.type
_entity.pdbx_description
1 polymer ?
#
loop_
_entity_poly.entity_id
_entity_poly.type
_entity_poly.pdbx_seq_one_letter_code
_entity_poly.pdbx_strand_id
1 'polypeptide(L)'
;MLTLNGYVAFNLPRAVTAAGSLLLAGLVLVHVYLLVATPAPPGYFVAYCVALIAGCVAAMAAMAFALNPAVPQRGWQLGSLIGVIFLGLYLVSRAASLPGLVGLTGRWDLAPGSLSAACALGFIGLHMSVLLGINVAYPQRRHWHD
;
A
#
# COMPACT_ATOMS: atom_id res chain seq x y z
N MET A 1 11.00 -27.87 -2.90
CA MET A 1 11.68 -26.57 -2.74
C MET A 1 12.29 -26.21 -4.07
N LEU A 2 11.93 -25.08 -4.65
CA LEU A 2 12.46 -24.63 -5.94
C LEU A 2 13.21 -23.32 -5.72
N THR A 3 14.50 -23.38 -5.97
CA THR A 3 15.45 -22.29 -5.86
C THR A 3 15.57 -21.57 -7.19
N LEU A 4 15.72 -20.25 -7.13
CA LEU A 4 16.35 -19.48 -8.20
C LEU A 4 17.75 -19.12 -7.69
N ASN A 5 18.81 -19.72 -8.25
CA ASN A 5 20.21 -19.43 -7.88
C ASN A 5 20.53 -19.49 -6.36
N GLY A 6 19.95 -20.44 -5.62
CA GLY A 6 20.26 -20.61 -4.19
C GLY A 6 19.66 -19.56 -3.25
N TYR A 7 18.81 -18.65 -3.74
CA TYR A 7 18.02 -17.75 -2.89
C TYR A 7 16.67 -18.38 -2.52
N VAL A 8 16.31 -18.25 -1.24
CA VAL A 8 15.14 -18.86 -0.59
C VAL A 8 13.85 -18.29 -1.18
N ALA A 9 13.06 -19.11 -1.86
CA ALA A 9 11.70 -18.77 -2.27
C ALA A 9 10.72 -19.11 -1.12
N PHE A 10 10.06 -18.10 -0.56
CA PHE A 10 9.04 -18.30 0.45
C PHE A 10 7.69 -18.61 -0.22
N ASN A 11 7.28 -19.86 -0.08
CA ASN A 11 6.00 -20.37 -0.58
C ASN A 11 4.91 -20.13 0.47
N LEU A 12 4.47 -18.88 0.65
CA LEU A 12 3.33 -18.52 1.53
C LEU A 12 2.40 -17.50 0.84
N PRO A 13 1.67 -17.90 -0.22
CA PRO A 13 0.83 -17.00 -1.02
C PRO A 13 -0.22 -16.25 -0.22
N ARG A 14 -0.85 -16.89 0.77
CA ARG A 14 -1.84 -16.21 1.60
C ARG A 14 -1.20 -15.23 2.56
N ALA A 15 -0.06 -15.58 3.17
CA ALA A 15 0.65 -14.69 4.08
C ALA A 15 1.16 -13.44 3.37
N VAL A 16 1.72 -13.59 2.17
CA VAL A 16 2.19 -12.46 1.34
C VAL A 16 1.04 -11.55 0.92
N THR A 17 -0.09 -12.12 0.49
CA THR A 17 -1.28 -11.33 0.13
C THR A 17 -1.91 -10.66 1.34
N ALA A 18 -1.94 -11.32 2.50
CA ALA A 18 -2.39 -10.74 3.75
C ALA A 18 -1.48 -9.59 4.20
N ALA A 19 -0.16 -9.76 4.13
CA ALA A 19 0.80 -8.71 4.44
C ALA A 19 0.63 -7.50 3.51
N GLY A 20 0.50 -7.72 2.20
CA GLY A 20 0.22 -6.66 1.23
C GLY A 20 -1.08 -5.92 1.54
N SER A 21 -2.15 -6.65 1.85
CA SER A 21 -3.44 -6.08 2.24
C SER A 21 -3.33 -5.28 3.55
N LEU A 22 -2.59 -5.77 4.54
CA LEU A 22 -2.37 -5.07 5.81
C LEU A 22 -1.60 -3.76 5.61
N LEU A 23 -0.62 -3.73 4.70
CA LEU A 23 0.12 -2.51 4.38
C LEU A 23 -0.79 -1.45 3.72
N LEU A 24 -1.66 -1.85 2.79
CA LEU A 24 -2.67 -0.96 2.21
C LEU A 24 -3.71 -0.51 3.26
N ALA A 25 -4.13 -1.42 4.15
CA ALA A 25 -5.02 -1.08 5.26
C ALA A 25 -4.39 -0.06 6.21
N GLY A 26 -3.08 -0.16 6.47
CA GLY A 26 -2.32 0.84 7.22
C GLY A 26 -2.42 2.23 6.60
N LEU A 27 -2.26 2.35 5.28
CA LEU A 27 -2.47 3.61 4.56
C LEU A 27 -3.89 4.14 4.77
N VAL A 28 -4.90 3.29 4.59
CA VAL A 28 -6.31 3.66 4.77
C VAL A 28 -6.55 4.18 6.18
N LEU A 29 -6.12 3.44 7.21
CA LEU A 29 -6.35 3.78 8.61
C LEU A 29 -5.72 5.12 8.98
N VAL A 30 -4.49 5.39 8.53
CA VAL A 30 -3.85 6.69 8.80
C VAL A 30 -4.62 7.83 8.13
N HIS A 31 -5.08 7.68 6.89
CA HIS A 31 -5.82 8.74 6.21
C HIS A 31 -7.21 8.96 6.79
N VAL A 32 -7.89 7.90 7.23
CA VAL A 32 -9.14 8.01 8.01
C VAL A 32 -8.88 8.75 9.33
N TYR A 33 -7.83 8.38 10.07
CA TYR A 33 -7.46 9.06 11.31
C TYR A 33 -7.23 10.56 11.06
N LEU A 34 -6.52 10.94 10.01
CA LEU A 34 -6.27 12.35 9.69
C LEU A 34 -7.55 13.11 9.36
N LEU A 35 -8.49 12.49 8.63
CA LEU A 35 -9.79 13.11 8.34
C LEU A 35 -10.63 13.35 9.60
N VAL A 36 -10.60 12.40 10.56
CA VAL A 36 -11.37 12.50 11.80
C VAL A 36 -10.70 13.42 12.83
N ALA A 37 -9.37 13.38 12.93
CA ALA A 37 -8.60 14.11 13.94
C ALA A 37 -8.32 15.58 13.56
N THR A 38 -8.53 15.96 12.31
CA THR A 38 -8.30 17.32 11.83
C THR A 38 -9.62 18.10 11.79
N PRO A 39 -9.78 19.15 12.60
CA PRO A 39 -10.95 20.02 12.50
C PRO A 39 -10.87 20.85 11.21
N ALA A 40 -11.95 20.81 10.41
CA ALA A 40 -12.11 21.56 9.16
C ALA A 40 -10.93 21.42 8.16
N PRO A 41 -10.61 20.21 7.68
CA PRO A 41 -9.58 20.02 6.68
C PRO A 41 -9.95 20.72 5.36
N PRO A 42 -8.98 21.27 4.61
CA PRO A 42 -9.24 21.83 3.29
C PRO A 42 -9.91 20.81 2.35
N GLY A 43 -10.86 21.23 1.53
CA GLY A 43 -11.63 20.33 0.66
C GLY A 43 -10.76 19.51 -0.30
N TYR A 44 -9.64 20.08 -0.78
CA TYR A 44 -8.69 19.35 -1.63
C TYR A 44 -8.01 18.20 -0.89
N PHE A 45 -7.73 18.34 0.42
CA PHE A 45 -7.14 17.29 1.24
C PHE A 45 -8.15 16.17 1.48
N VAL A 46 -9.41 16.52 1.71
CA VAL A 46 -10.50 15.55 1.82
C VAL A 46 -10.64 14.74 0.53
N ALA A 47 -10.67 15.41 -0.62
CA ALA A 47 -10.75 14.74 -1.92
C ALA A 47 -9.57 13.78 -2.16
N TYR A 48 -8.35 14.22 -1.83
CA TYR A 48 -7.14 13.39 -1.87
C TYR A 48 -7.28 12.14 -0.98
N CYS A 49 -7.65 12.30 0.29
CA CYS A 49 -7.79 11.17 1.22
C CYS A 49 -8.86 10.18 0.74
N VAL A 50 -10.00 10.67 0.26
CA VAL A 50 -11.08 9.81 -0.27
C VAL A 50 -10.61 9.03 -1.49
N ALA A 51 -9.93 9.69 -2.44
CA ALA A 51 -9.40 9.03 -3.63
C ALA A 51 -8.35 7.96 -3.27
N LEU A 52 -7.44 8.27 -2.34
CA LEU A 52 -6.44 7.32 -1.87
C LEU A 52 -7.09 6.11 -1.18
N ILE A 53 -8.03 6.35 -0.27
CA ILE A 53 -8.75 5.29 0.46
C ILE A 53 -9.49 4.39 -0.53
N ALA A 54 -10.25 4.97 -1.46
CA ALA A 54 -10.98 4.22 -2.46
C ALA A 54 -10.04 3.37 -3.34
N GLY A 55 -8.90 3.93 -3.76
CA GLY A 55 -7.88 3.21 -4.52
C GLY A 55 -7.29 2.03 -3.75
N CYS A 56 -6.92 2.23 -2.48
CA CYS A 56 -6.38 1.17 -1.63
C CYS A 56 -7.41 0.06 -1.40
N VAL A 57 -8.67 0.41 -1.13
CA VAL A 57 -9.76 -0.57 -0.96
C VAL A 57 -10.00 -1.35 -2.25
N ALA A 58 -10.01 -0.68 -3.40
CA ALA A 58 -10.14 -1.35 -4.70
C ALA A 58 -8.97 -2.31 -4.98
N ALA A 59 -7.73 -1.91 -4.65
CA ALA A 59 -6.56 -2.77 -4.78
C ALA A 59 -6.64 -4.00 -3.87
N MET A 60 -6.99 -3.82 -2.60
CA MET A 60 -7.20 -4.93 -1.65
C MET A 60 -8.29 -5.89 -2.13
N ALA A 61 -9.43 -5.36 -2.59
CA ALA A 61 -10.51 -6.18 -3.15
C ALA A 61 -10.02 -6.97 -4.37
N ALA A 62 -9.33 -6.33 -5.31
CA ALA A 62 -8.78 -7.00 -6.48
C ALA A 62 -7.76 -8.10 -6.11
N MET A 63 -6.95 -7.88 -5.07
CA MET A 63 -6.01 -8.90 -4.55
C MET A 63 -6.74 -10.09 -3.91
N ALA A 64 -7.85 -9.86 -3.22
CA ALA A 64 -8.62 -10.90 -2.52
C ALA A 64 -9.50 -11.76 -3.46
N PHE A 65 -10.09 -11.15 -4.49
CA PHE A 65 -11.00 -11.84 -5.39
C PHE A 65 -10.26 -12.56 -6.54
N ALA A 66 -9.87 -13.80 -6.29
CA ALA A 66 -9.17 -14.69 -7.24
C ALA A 66 -10.10 -15.31 -8.32
N LEU A 67 -11.12 -14.59 -8.79
CA LEU A 67 -12.02 -15.07 -9.85
C LEU A 67 -11.28 -15.30 -11.18
N ASN A 68 -10.19 -14.56 -11.41
CA ASN A 68 -9.32 -14.68 -12.58
C ASN A 68 -7.88 -14.40 -12.14
N PRO A 69 -6.87 -15.22 -12.51
CA PRO A 69 -5.47 -14.98 -12.12
C PRO A 69 -4.91 -13.60 -12.52
N ALA A 70 -5.48 -12.94 -13.54
CA ALA A 70 -5.08 -11.59 -13.93
C ALA A 70 -5.58 -10.49 -12.98
N VAL A 71 -6.70 -10.70 -12.29
CA VAL A 71 -7.33 -9.69 -11.42
C VAL A 71 -6.45 -9.38 -10.20
N PRO A 72 -5.94 -10.39 -9.49
CA PRO A 72 -5.06 -10.15 -8.37
C PRO A 72 -3.72 -9.50 -8.78
N GLN A 73 -3.15 -9.84 -9.94
CA GLN A 73 -1.94 -9.17 -10.44
C GLN A 73 -2.19 -7.68 -10.70
N ARG A 74 -3.36 -7.32 -11.25
CA ARG A 74 -3.78 -5.92 -11.40
C ARG A 74 -3.96 -5.22 -10.06
N GLY A 75 -4.43 -5.94 -9.03
CA GLY A 75 -4.52 -5.42 -7.66
C GLY A 75 -3.17 -4.97 -7.10
N TRP A 76 -2.11 -5.78 -7.24
CA TRP A 76 -0.76 -5.38 -6.81
C TRP A 76 -0.18 -4.22 -7.60
N GLN A 77 -0.41 -4.20 -8.92
CA GLN A 77 0.02 -3.09 -9.77
C GLN A 77 -0.66 -1.79 -9.36
N LEU A 78 -1.98 -1.83 -9.13
CA LEU A 78 -2.75 -0.69 -8.65
C LEU A 78 -2.24 -0.20 -7.28
N GLY A 79 -2.06 -1.10 -6.32
CA GLY A 79 -1.52 -0.76 -5.00
C GLY A 79 -0.13 -0.12 -5.07
N SER A 80 0.73 -0.60 -6.00
CA SER A 80 2.07 -0.05 -6.17
C SER A 80 2.06 1.31 -6.85
N LEU A 81 1.21 1.50 -7.86
CA LEU A 81 1.00 2.79 -8.49
C LEU A 81 0.52 3.82 -7.45
N ILE A 82 -0.46 3.45 -6.64
CA ILE A 82 -0.96 4.29 -5.53
C ILE A 82 0.17 4.60 -4.55
N GLY A 83 0.95 3.59 -4.14
CA GLY A 83 2.09 3.77 -3.23
C GLY A 83 3.15 4.72 -3.77
N VAL A 84 3.50 4.62 -5.06
CA VAL A 84 4.48 5.50 -5.71
C VAL A 84 3.96 6.94 -5.80
N ILE A 85 2.69 7.12 -6.23
CA ILE A 85 2.05 8.44 -6.27
C ILE A 85 2.02 9.05 -4.87
N PHE A 86 1.60 8.27 -3.87
CA PHE A 86 1.59 8.68 -2.46
C PHE A 86 2.97 9.12 -1.99
N LEU A 87 4.03 8.33 -2.25
CA LEU A 87 5.39 8.69 -1.83
C LEU A 87 5.89 9.96 -2.54
N GLY A 88 5.58 10.13 -3.83
CA GLY A 88 5.88 11.36 -4.55
C GLY A 88 5.22 12.58 -3.90
N LEU A 89 3.91 12.50 -3.63
CA LEU A 89 3.17 13.56 -2.95
C LEU A 89 3.69 13.81 -1.53
N TYR A 90 4.02 12.74 -0.80
CA TYR A 90 4.60 12.82 0.54
C TYR A 90 5.93 13.59 0.52
N LEU A 91 6.86 13.25 -0.39
CA LEU A 91 8.15 13.93 -0.52
C LEU A 91 7.99 15.40 -0.95
N VAL A 92 7.09 15.69 -1.90
CA VAL A 92 6.79 17.07 -2.32
C VAL A 92 6.20 17.87 -1.16
N SER A 93 5.29 17.29 -0.38
CA SER A 93 4.70 17.94 0.80
C SER A 93 5.71 18.25 1.91
N ARG A 94 6.86 17.57 1.93
CA ARG A 94 7.97 17.83 2.86
C ARG A 94 8.86 18.98 2.39
N ALA A 95 9.00 19.16 1.08
CA ALA A 95 9.78 20.24 0.49
C ALA A 95 9.00 21.56 0.38
N ALA A 96 7.66 21.51 0.35
CA ALA A 96 6.80 22.66 0.17
C ALA A 96 5.69 22.72 1.22
N SER A 97 5.55 23.86 1.89
CA SER A 97 4.44 24.14 2.81
C SER A 97 3.12 24.18 2.02
N LEU A 98 2.21 23.25 2.31
CA LEU A 98 0.91 23.22 1.64
C LEU A 98 -0.07 24.23 2.30
N PRO A 99 -0.66 25.17 1.53
CA PRO A 99 -1.56 26.18 2.07
C PRO A 99 -2.78 25.57 2.76
N GLY A 100 -3.08 25.97 3.99
CA GLY A 100 -4.23 25.44 4.75
C GLY A 100 -3.98 24.11 5.45
N LEU A 101 -2.76 23.55 5.36
CA LEU A 101 -2.35 22.33 6.07
C LEU A 101 -1.36 22.62 7.23
N VAL A 102 -1.20 23.89 7.63
CA VAL A 102 -0.24 24.30 8.67
C VAL A 102 -0.51 23.65 10.03
N GLY A 103 -1.79 23.43 10.38
CA GLY A 103 -2.17 22.68 11.58
C GLY A 103 -1.93 21.18 11.48
N LEU A 104 -1.79 20.67 10.25
CA LEU A 104 -1.49 19.29 9.95
C LEU A 104 0.01 19.02 9.85
N THR A 105 0.86 19.98 9.48
CA THR A 105 2.32 19.82 9.37
C THR A 105 2.91 19.12 10.60
N GLY A 106 2.69 19.60 11.84
CA GLY A 106 3.23 18.94 13.03
C GLY A 106 2.75 17.50 13.29
N ARG A 107 1.53 17.13 12.87
CA ARG A 107 0.98 15.76 13.01
C ARG A 107 1.33 14.86 11.82
N TRP A 108 1.38 15.43 10.62
CA TRP A 108 1.81 14.78 9.38
C TRP A 108 3.32 14.52 9.39
N ASP A 109 4.11 15.36 10.10
CA ASP A 109 5.57 15.35 9.99
C ASP A 109 6.30 14.32 10.85
N LEU A 110 5.67 13.74 11.87
CA LEU A 110 6.37 12.86 12.82
C LEU A 110 5.91 11.40 12.78
N ALA A 111 4.67 11.09 13.18
CA ALA A 111 4.23 9.69 13.35
C ALA A 111 3.28 9.20 12.22
N PRO A 112 2.14 9.86 11.96
CA PRO A 112 1.23 9.50 10.86
C PRO A 112 1.86 9.47 9.46
N GLY A 113 2.63 10.50 9.09
CA GLY A 113 3.26 10.55 7.75
C GLY A 113 4.34 9.50 7.58
N SER A 114 5.20 9.31 8.58
CA SER A 114 6.26 8.29 8.58
C SER A 114 5.68 6.88 8.53
N LEU A 115 4.60 6.60 9.27
CA LEU A 115 3.90 5.32 9.23
C LEU A 115 3.30 5.06 7.85
N SER A 116 2.64 6.07 7.25
CA SER A 116 2.10 5.97 5.89
C SER A 116 3.19 5.71 4.85
N ALA A 117 4.33 6.41 4.94
CA ALA A 117 5.49 6.18 4.08
C ALA A 117 6.07 4.78 4.27
N ALA A 118 6.20 4.30 5.50
CA ALA A 118 6.67 2.95 5.79
C ALA A 118 5.73 1.87 5.23
N CYS A 119 4.42 2.05 5.35
CA CYS A 119 3.44 1.14 4.76
C CYS A 119 3.49 1.16 3.22
N ALA A 120 3.64 2.33 2.59
CA ALA A 120 3.75 2.44 1.13
C ALA A 120 5.05 1.81 0.60
N LEU A 121 6.19 2.12 1.22
CA LEU A 121 7.48 1.52 0.91
C LEU A 121 7.47 0.01 1.15
N GLY A 122 6.88 -0.43 2.27
CA GLY A 122 6.71 -1.84 2.59
C GLY A 122 5.89 -2.57 1.54
N PHE A 123 4.80 -1.96 1.05
CA PHE A 123 3.98 -2.54 0.00
C PHE A 123 4.74 -2.66 -1.32
N ILE A 124 5.45 -1.60 -1.74
CA ILE A 124 6.26 -1.61 -2.96
C ILE A 124 7.37 -2.65 -2.85
N GLY A 125 8.10 -2.68 -1.73
CA GLY A 125 9.15 -3.65 -1.48
C GLY A 125 8.62 -5.09 -1.51
N LEU A 126 7.46 -5.33 -0.89
CA LEU A 126 6.79 -6.62 -0.93
C LEU A 126 6.39 -7.00 -2.36
N HIS A 127 5.79 -6.09 -3.14
CA HIS A 127 5.45 -6.37 -4.53
C HIS A 127 6.70 -6.63 -5.39
N MET A 128 7.78 -5.87 -5.19
CA MET A 128 9.05 -6.12 -5.88
C MET A 128 9.61 -7.51 -5.55
N SER A 129 9.52 -7.95 -4.29
CA SER A 129 9.93 -9.30 -3.91
C SER A 129 9.09 -10.39 -4.60
N VAL A 130 7.82 -10.11 -4.89
CA VAL A 130 6.95 -11.00 -5.67
C VAL A 130 7.37 -11.04 -7.14
N LEU A 131 7.67 -9.88 -7.73
CA LEU A 131 8.14 -9.78 -9.13
C LEU A 131 9.51 -10.43 -9.34
N LEU A 132 10.38 -10.38 -8.33
CA LEU A 132 11.68 -11.04 -8.34
C LEU A 132 11.60 -12.55 -8.04
N GLY A 133 10.41 -13.08 -7.74
CA GLY A 133 10.21 -14.50 -7.42
C GLY A 133 10.73 -14.93 -6.04
N ILE A 134 11.05 -13.98 -5.15
CA ILE A 134 11.46 -14.25 -3.76
C ILE A 134 10.24 -14.69 -2.94
N ASN A 135 9.12 -13.99 -3.15
CA ASN A 135 7.84 -14.29 -2.53
C ASN A 135 6.83 -14.70 -3.59
N VAL A 136 5.89 -15.55 -3.21
CA VAL A 136 4.75 -15.90 -4.06
C VAL A 136 3.53 -15.24 -3.46
N ALA A 137 2.76 -14.50 -4.26
CA ALA A 137 1.51 -13.89 -3.81
C ALA A 137 0.27 -14.69 -4.25
N TYR A 138 0.41 -15.61 -5.22
CA TYR A 138 -0.72 -16.33 -5.79
C TYR A 138 -0.56 -17.84 -5.72
N PRO A 139 -1.58 -18.58 -5.25
CA PRO A 139 -1.57 -20.03 -5.34
C PRO A 139 -1.67 -20.42 -6.82
N GLN A 140 -0.56 -20.84 -7.43
CA GLN A 140 -0.63 -21.53 -8.72
C GLN A 140 -1.18 -22.95 -8.51
N ARG A 141 -1.80 -23.56 -9.51
CA ARG A 141 -2.57 -24.82 -9.37
C ARG A 141 -1.75 -26.09 -9.01
N ARG A 142 -0.49 -25.98 -8.56
CA ARG A 142 0.37 -27.14 -8.24
C ARG A 142 1.03 -26.99 -6.87
N HIS A 143 0.44 -27.63 -5.86
CA HIS A 143 1.06 -27.95 -4.55
C HIS A 143 1.79 -26.78 -3.87
N TRP A 144 1.02 -25.77 -3.43
CA TRP A 144 1.53 -24.68 -2.57
C TRP A 144 0.94 -24.91 -1.17
N HIS A 145 1.80 -25.00 -0.16
CA HIS A 145 1.41 -25.06 1.25
C HIS A 145 1.41 -23.63 1.81
N ASP A 146 0.49 -23.33 2.73
CA ASP A 146 0.64 -22.23 3.69
C ASP A 146 1.05 -22.82 5.04
#